data_AF-A0A1Z9G1R1-F1
#
_entry.id   AF-A0A1Z9G1R1-F1
#
_cell.length_a   1.000
_cell.length_b   1.000
_cell.length_c   1.000
_cell.angle_alpha   90.00
_cell.angle_beta   90.00
_cell.angle_gamma   90.00
#
_symmetry.space_group_name_H-M   'P 1'
#
loop_
_entity.id
_entity.type
_entity.pdbx_description
1 polymer ?
#
loop_
_entity_poly.entity_id
_entity_poly.type
_entity_poly.pdbx_seq_one_letter_code
_entity_poly.pdbx_strand_id
1 'polypeptide(L)'
;MLKNIFISLFLIIIGTSTTNFYKKKTKDLENKLNKKKQEILELRKSNNIEFKENVYLKSPENIRRLAEKFLDKNYIFFEKKNIEFLNINEKK
;
A
#
# COMPACT_ATOMS: atom_id res chain seq x y z
N MET A 1 -48.56 0.56 -41.86
CA MET A 1 -47.30 1.31 -41.98
C MET A 1 -46.91 2.08 -40.71
N LEU A 2 -47.76 2.97 -40.18
CA LEU A 2 -47.44 3.77 -38.98
C LEU A 2 -47.03 2.94 -37.74
N LYS A 3 -47.70 1.83 -37.44
CA LYS A 3 -47.34 0.93 -36.33
C LYS A 3 -45.90 0.39 -36.43
N ASN A 4 -45.42 0.04 -37.63
CA ASN A 4 -44.06 -0.45 -37.83
C ASN A 4 -43.02 0.66 -37.68
N ILE A 5 -43.38 1.90 -38.03
CA ILE A 5 -42.53 3.08 -37.81
C ILE A 5 -42.36 3.35 -36.31
N PHE A 6 -43.44 3.27 -35.52
CA PHE A 6 -43.35 3.42 -34.06
C PHE A 6 -42.52 2.32 -33.40
N ILE A 7 -42.65 1.07 -33.84
CA ILE A 7 -41.84 -0.05 -33.35
C ILE A 7 -40.36 0.17 -33.68
N SER A 8 -40.04 0.61 -34.90
CA SER A 8 -38.66 0.92 -35.28
C SER A 8 -38.08 2.07 -34.46
N LEU A 9 -38.85 3.14 -34.23
CA LEU A 9 -38.42 4.27 -33.40
C LEU A 9 -38.17 3.84 -31.95
N PHE A 10 -39.04 3.00 -31.40
CA PHE A 10 -38.89 2.45 -30.06
C PHE A 10 -37.61 1.61 -29.91
N LEU A 11 -37.30 0.77 -30.90
CA LEU A 11 -36.06 -0.01 -30.92
C LEU A 11 -34.81 0.88 -30.94
N ILE A 12 -34.84 1.99 -31.69
CA ILE A 12 -33.72 2.96 -31.74
C ILE A 12 -33.55 3.64 -30.37
N ILE A 13 -34.64 4.04 -29.72
CA ILE A 13 -34.59 4.67 -28.38
C ILE A 13 -34.03 3.68 -27.35
N ILE A 14 -34.46 2.43 -27.37
CA ILE A 14 -33.93 1.40 -26.46
C ILE A 14 -32.45 1.15 -26.74
N GLY A 15 -32.08 0.98 -28.01
CA GLY A 15 -30.71 0.71 -28.41
C GLY A 15 -29.76 1.82 -27.94
N THR A 16 -30.10 3.07 -28.24
CA THR A 16 -29.29 4.23 -27.84
C THR A 16 -29.21 4.39 -26.31
N SER A 17 -30.33 4.20 -25.60
CA SER A 17 -30.36 4.26 -24.13
C SER A 17 -29.49 3.16 -23.51
N THR A 18 -29.56 1.95 -24.05
CA THR A 18 -28.78 0.80 -23.59
C THR A 18 -27.29 1.03 -23.83
N THR A 19 -26.89 1.46 -25.04
CA THR A 19 -25.49 1.77 -25.35
C THR A 19 -24.95 2.87 -24.43
N ASN A 20 -25.72 3.94 -24.18
CA ASN A 20 -25.30 5.01 -23.28
C ASN A 20 -25.16 4.53 -21.83
N PHE A 21 -26.06 3.68 -21.35
CA PHE A 21 -25.98 3.08 -20.03
C PHE A 21 -24.69 2.27 -19.86
N TYR A 22 -24.41 1.35 -20.79
CA TYR A 22 -23.19 0.54 -20.74
C TYR A 22 -21.94 1.39 -20.88
N LYS A 23 -21.93 2.40 -21.76
CA LYS A 23 -20.79 3.33 -21.89
C LYS A 23 -20.48 4.04 -20.58
N LYS A 24 -21.50 4.51 -19.86
CA LYS A 24 -21.33 5.15 -18.54
C LYS A 24 -20.78 4.16 -17.51
N LYS A 25 -21.33 2.95 -17.46
CA LYS A 25 -20.90 1.90 -16.52
C LYS A 25 -19.46 1.45 -16.77
N THR A 26 -19.08 1.28 -18.03
CA THR A 26 -17.70 0.95 -18.43
C THR A 26 -16.74 2.04 -18.01
N LYS A 27 -17.06 3.32 -18.25
CA LYS A 27 -16.22 4.44 -17.83
C LYS A 27 -16.04 4.53 -16.31
N ASP A 28 -17.11 4.30 -15.55
CA ASP A 28 -17.03 4.23 -14.08
C ASP A 28 -16.12 3.08 -13.61
N LEU A 29 -16.24 1.90 -14.23
CA LEU A 29 -15.42 0.76 -13.91
C LEU A 29 -13.94 1.00 -14.24
N GLU A 30 -13.65 1.63 -15.38
CA GLU A 30 -12.30 2.01 -15.79
C GLU A 30 -11.68 3.01 -14.81
N ASN A 31 -12.44 4.02 -14.37
CA ASN A 31 -11.97 4.96 -13.34
C ASN A 31 -11.64 4.25 -12.02
N LYS A 32 -12.50 3.34 -11.57
CA LYS A 32 -12.26 2.53 -10.36
C LYS A 32 -11.04 1.63 -10.51
N LEU A 33 -10.86 1.01 -11.68
CA LEU A 33 -9.70 0.19 -11.99
C LEU A 33 -8.41 1.03 -11.93
N ASN A 34 -8.41 2.21 -12.54
CA ASN A 34 -7.26 3.10 -12.55
C ASN A 34 -6.90 3.58 -11.14
N LYS A 35 -7.90 3.93 -10.32
CA LYS A 35 -7.69 4.26 -8.91
C LYS A 35 -7.05 3.09 -8.13
N LYS A 36 -7.60 1.88 -8.27
CA LYS A 36 -7.03 0.69 -7.61
C LYS A 36 -5.61 0.37 -8.07
N LYS A 37 -5.30 0.56 -9.36
CA LYS A 37 -3.93 0.39 -9.88
C LYS A 37 -2.96 1.38 -9.23
N GLN A 38 -3.37 2.64 -9.06
CA GLN A 38 -2.57 3.64 -8.37
C GLN A 38 -2.36 3.28 -6.90
N GLU A 39 -3.41 2.89 -6.18
CA GLU A 39 -3.32 2.43 -4.78
C GLU A 39 -2.34 1.26 -4.64
N ILE A 40 -2.43 0.24 -5.51
CA ILE A 40 -1.51 -0.91 -5.50
C ILE A 40 -0.06 -0.47 -5.75
N LEU A 41 0.16 0.47 -6.66
CA LEU A 41 1.49 1.00 -6.96
C LEU A 41 2.09 1.72 -5.74
N GLU A 42 1.30 2.55 -5.06
CA GLU A 42 1.72 3.27 -3.85
C GLU A 42 2.04 2.31 -2.71
N LEU A 43 1.16 1.33 -2.46
CA LEU A 43 1.39 0.29 -1.45
C LEU A 43 2.67 -0.50 -1.75
N ARG A 44 2.92 -0.85 -3.01
CA ARG A 44 4.14 -1.55 -3.41
C ARG A 44 5.40 -0.71 -3.16
N LYS A 45 5.33 0.60 -3.39
CA LYS A 45 6.42 1.53 -3.09
C LYS A 45 6.67 1.61 -1.58
N SER A 46 5.63 1.81 -0.77
CA SER A 46 5.72 1.86 0.70
C SER A 46 6.35 0.58 1.25
N ASN A 47 5.82 -0.57 0.85
CA ASN A 47 6.30 -1.87 1.32
C ASN A 47 7.78 -2.12 0.95
N ASN A 48 8.23 -1.65 -0.22
CA ASN A 48 9.63 -1.76 -0.61
C ASN A 48 10.55 -0.84 0.22
N ILE A 49 10.06 0.34 0.63
CA ILE A 49 10.79 1.24 1.52
C ILE A 49 10.89 0.59 2.91
N GLU A 50 9.75 0.19 3.48
CA GLU A 50 9.68 -0.48 4.79
C GLU A 50 10.55 -1.74 4.84
N PHE A 51 10.54 -2.55 3.77
CA PHE A 51 11.39 -3.73 3.67
C PHE A 51 12.87 -3.36 3.74
N LYS A 52 13.31 -2.33 2.99
CA LYS A 52 14.70 -1.88 2.99
C LYS A 52 15.10 -1.31 4.35
N GLU A 53 14.24 -0.54 4.99
CA GLU A 53 14.46 -0.01 6.34
C GLU A 53 14.59 -1.14 7.36
N ASN A 54 13.69 -2.13 7.32
CA ASN A 54 13.76 -3.30 8.19
C ASN A 54 15.08 -4.09 7.97
N VAL A 55 15.44 -4.36 6.72
CA VAL A 55 16.72 -5.03 6.40
C VAL A 55 17.91 -4.23 6.93
N TYR A 56 17.89 -2.90 6.80
CA TYR A 56 18.93 -2.03 7.32
C TYR A 56 19.00 -2.07 8.85
N LEU A 57 17.86 -1.98 9.53
CA LEU A 57 17.74 -1.98 10.98
C LEU A 57 17.98 -3.36 11.62
N LYS A 58 17.98 -4.46 10.85
CA LYS A 58 18.36 -5.78 11.38
C LYS A 58 19.81 -5.90 11.83
N SER A 59 20.70 -5.05 11.32
CA SER A 59 22.10 -5.04 11.76
C SER A 59 22.27 -4.21 13.03
N PRO A 60 22.77 -4.81 14.14
CA PRO A 60 23.10 -4.07 15.35
C PRO A 60 24.06 -2.90 15.11
N GLU A 61 24.97 -3.03 14.13
CA GLU A 61 25.91 -1.98 13.77
C GLU A 61 25.23 -0.80 13.09
N ASN A 62 24.24 -1.06 12.24
CA ASN A 62 23.43 0.00 11.62
C ASN A 62 22.56 0.71 12.66
N ILE A 63 22.00 -0.03 13.62
CA ILE A 63 21.30 0.55 14.78
C ILE A 63 22.26 1.46 15.56
N ARG A 64 23.47 0.97 15.86
CA ARG A 64 24.50 1.74 16.56
C ARG A 64 24.84 3.03 15.84
N ARG A 65 25.07 2.95 14.53
CA ARG A 65 25.37 4.13 13.69
C ARG A 65 24.23 5.14 13.67
N LEU A 66 22.97 4.69 13.67
CA LEU A 66 21.82 5.59 13.74
C LEU A 66 21.71 6.26 15.12
N ALA A 67 21.90 5.51 16.20
CA ALA A 67 21.90 6.05 17.56
C ALA A 67 23.01 7.10 17.72
N GLU A 68 24.24 6.81 17.27
CA GLU A 68 25.36 7.76 17.30
C GLU A 68 25.09 9.04 16.50
N LYS A 69 24.27 8.96 15.45
CA LYS A 69 23.96 10.10 14.60
C LYS A 69 22.80 10.95 15.13
N PHE A 70 21.81 10.34 15.77
CA PHE A 70 20.53 10.99 16.05
C PHE A 70 20.15 11.04 17.53
N LEU A 71 20.78 10.25 18.40
CA LEU A 71 20.53 10.24 19.84
C LEU A 71 21.69 10.91 20.57
N ASP A 72 21.37 11.59 21.68
CA ASP A 72 22.38 12.04 22.62
C ASP A 72 23.13 10.84 23.20
N LYS A 73 24.41 11.01 23.56
CA LYS A 73 25.35 9.93 24.00
C LYS A 73 25.00 9.28 25.35
N ASN A 74 23.74 9.35 25.75
CA ASN A 74 23.20 8.91 27.03
C ASN A 74 22.67 7.46 26.95
N TYR A 75 22.81 6.79 25.80
CA TYR A 75 22.39 5.41 25.59
C TYR A 75 23.55 4.43 25.81
N ILE A 76 23.22 3.20 26.21
CA ILE A 76 24.20 2.13 26.45
C ILE A 76 23.99 1.04 25.41
N PHE A 77 25.06 0.64 24.70
CA PHE A 77 25.06 -0.55 23.87
C PHE A 77 25.59 -1.74 24.67
N PHE A 78 24.73 -2.76 24.85
CA PHE A 78 25.12 -4.01 25.49
C PHE A 78 25.91 -4.88 24.51
N GLU A 79 27.23 -4.83 24.59
CA GLU A 79 28.10 -5.77 23.88
C GLU A 79 28.29 -7.06 24.70
N LYS A 80 28.51 -8.19 24.03
CA LYS A 80 28.65 -9.51 24.67
C LYS A 80 29.71 -9.55 25.79
N LYS A 81 30.78 -8.76 25.64
CA LYS A 81 31.86 -8.55 26.62
C LYS A 81 31.43 -7.77 27.88
N ASN A 82 30.33 -7.03 27.81
CA ASN A 82 29.77 -6.24 28.91
C ASN A 82 28.65 -7.00 29.66
N ILE A 83 28.29 -8.22 29.24
CA ILE A 83 27.23 -9.05 29.83
C ILE A 83 27.71 -9.79 31.10
N GLU A 84 29.01 -9.92 31.31
CA GLU A 84 29.61 -10.62 32.46
C GLU A 84 29.20 -9.99 33.83
N PHE A 85 28.73 -8.74 33.82
CA PHE A 85 28.26 -8.02 35.01
C PHE A 85 26.77 -8.24 35.34
N LEU A 86 26.02 -8.94 34.51
CA LEU A 86 24.63 -9.32 34.78
C LEU A 86 24.58 -10.73 35.37
N ASN A 87 25.27 -10.96 36.49
CA ASN A 87 24.89 -12.05 37.38
C ASN A 87 23.57 -11.64 38.02
N ILE A 88 22.46 -11.93 37.32
CA ILE A 88 21.12 -11.69 37.83
C ILE A 88 21.02 -12.49 39.12
N ASN A 89 20.81 -11.77 40.22
CA ASN A 89 20.56 -12.34 41.53
C ASN A 89 19.14 -12.94 41.50
N GLU A 90 18.95 -14.01 40.71
CA GLU A 90 17.73 -14.81 40.75
C GLU A 90 17.74 -15.48 42.12
N LYS A 91 16.96 -14.90 43.05
CA LYS A 91 16.64 -15.54 44.32
C LYS A 91 16.01 -16.90 44.00
N LYS A 92 16.76 -17.96 44.27
CA LYS A 92 16.25 -19.34 44.37
C LYS A 92 15.11 -19.43 45.37
#